data_AF-A0A1I2Q252-F1
#
_entry.id   AF-A0A1I2Q252-F1
#
_cell.length_a   1.000
_cell.length_b   1.000
_cell.length_c   1.000
_cell.angle_alpha   90.00
_cell.angle_beta   90.00
_cell.angle_gamma   90.00
#
_symmetry.space_group_name_H-M   'P 1'
#
loop_
_entity.id
_entity.type
_entity.pdbx_description
1 polymer ?
#
loop_
_entity_poly.entity_id
_entity_poly.type
_entity_poly.pdbx_seq_one_letter_code
_entity_poly.pdbx_strand_id
1 'polypeptide(L)'
;MSYYRDVIKNEIQLSEDECCIVFDLGCYFPYSNYSDLTFKFNLGMEEFNDYKINSRYPNKYYKTISRKYGRKVSKIGYPYVMKLNEQNPILLCLNIGIKDKYITLIFPIHTKMTKDKPTCALKFHYIFDENKFYFISHEKSKELSYHQHIWKNYKSENEINNDNEILLNVLSIDKDSNTIVYEDIVEPYSLSLQDLLV
;
A
#
# COMPACT_ATOMS: atom_id res chain seq x y z
N MET A 1 -22.73 6.60 -0.70
CA MET A 1 -21.50 7.37 -1.02
C MET A 1 -21.16 8.48 -0.01
N SER A 2 -22.10 9.03 0.79
CA SER A 2 -21.77 10.08 1.79
C SER A 2 -20.91 9.57 2.95
N TYR A 3 -21.31 8.45 3.58
CA TYR A 3 -20.63 7.91 4.77
C TYR A 3 -19.12 7.69 4.58
N TYR A 4 -18.70 7.17 3.42
CA TYR A 4 -17.29 6.87 3.16
C TYR A 4 -16.45 8.15 2.94
N ARG A 5 -17.02 9.15 2.27
CA ARG A 5 -16.40 10.47 2.15
C ARG A 5 -16.24 11.16 3.50
N ASP A 6 -17.22 10.99 4.38
CA ASP A 6 -17.15 11.53 5.74
C ASP A 6 -16.07 10.82 6.57
N VAL A 7 -15.88 9.50 6.38
CA VAL A 7 -14.78 8.77 7.00
C VAL A 7 -13.42 9.31 6.54
N ILE A 8 -13.20 9.47 5.23
CA ILE A 8 -11.95 10.02 4.69
C ILE A 8 -11.67 11.42 5.24
N LYS A 9 -12.66 12.32 5.21
CA LYS A 9 -12.51 13.70 5.73
C LYS A 9 -12.19 13.76 7.23
N ASN A 10 -12.67 12.78 8.00
CA ASN A 10 -12.38 12.72 9.44
C ASN A 10 -11.00 12.13 9.75
N GLU A 11 -10.45 11.32 8.86
CA GLU A 11 -9.16 10.65 9.06
C GLU A 11 -7.98 11.35 8.39
N ILE A 12 -8.23 12.16 7.35
CA ILE A 12 -7.21 12.93 6.65
C ILE A 12 -7.55 14.41 6.76
N GLN A 13 -6.70 15.13 7.49
CA GLN A 13 -6.71 16.60 7.59
C GLN A 13 -5.33 17.08 7.18
N LEU A 14 -5.26 17.88 6.11
CA LEU A 14 -4.00 18.36 5.54
C LEU A 14 -3.93 19.87 5.64
N SER A 15 -2.77 20.41 5.99
CA SER A 15 -2.45 21.83 5.73
C SER A 15 -2.19 22.07 4.24
N GLU A 16 -2.09 23.35 3.84
CA GLU A 16 -1.90 23.74 2.43
C GLU A 16 -0.62 23.22 1.78
N ASP A 17 0.38 22.87 2.59
CA ASP A 17 1.70 22.37 2.19
C ASP A 17 1.84 20.86 2.40
N GLU A 18 0.76 20.16 2.75
CA GLU A 18 0.76 18.71 3.04
C GLU A 18 0.06 17.88 1.96
N CYS A 19 0.52 16.64 1.84
CA CYS A 19 -0.11 15.60 1.04
C CYS A 19 -0.13 14.28 1.80
N CYS A 20 -0.96 13.33 1.37
CA CYS A 20 -1.14 12.06 2.05
C CYS A 20 -1.21 10.88 1.10
N ILE A 21 -0.35 9.89 1.33
CA ILE A 21 -0.50 8.55 0.77
C ILE A 21 -1.23 7.67 1.79
N VAL A 22 -2.27 6.98 1.35
CA VAL A 22 -2.94 5.96 2.16
C VAL A 22 -2.46 4.58 1.72
N PHE A 23 -1.76 3.90 2.61
CA PHE A 23 -1.35 2.52 2.41
C PHE A 23 -2.47 1.56 2.85
N ASP A 24 -3.08 0.87 1.90
CA ASP A 24 -3.98 -0.26 2.15
C ASP A 24 -3.20 -1.56 1.96
N LEU A 25 -2.38 -1.89 2.95
CA LEU A 25 -1.53 -3.08 2.91
C LEU A 25 -2.30 -4.27 3.43
N GLY A 26 -2.44 -5.32 2.62
CA GLY A 26 -3.04 -6.56 3.02
C GLY A 26 -2.33 -7.80 2.52
N CYS A 27 -2.50 -8.88 3.27
CA CYS A 27 -2.04 -10.21 2.92
C CYS A 27 -3.14 -11.25 3.16
N TYR A 28 -3.29 -12.18 2.22
CA TYR A 28 -4.06 -13.39 2.42
C TYR A 28 -3.22 -14.40 3.20
N PHE A 29 -3.59 -14.64 4.45
CA PHE A 29 -2.94 -15.57 5.37
C PHE A 29 -3.92 -16.69 5.75
N PRO A 30 -3.86 -17.86 5.09
CA PRO A 30 -4.84 -18.93 5.23
C PRO A 30 -4.73 -19.75 6.53
N TYR A 31 -3.74 -19.44 7.37
CA TYR A 31 -3.47 -20.19 8.59
C TYR A 31 -4.33 -19.69 9.75
N SER A 32 -4.79 -20.62 10.59
CA SER A 32 -5.61 -20.30 11.77
C SER A 32 -4.85 -19.52 12.84
N ASN A 33 -3.53 -19.66 12.91
CA ASN A 33 -2.71 -19.04 13.96
C ASN A 33 -2.19 -17.65 13.57
N TYR A 34 -3.08 -16.67 13.51
CA TYR A 34 -2.73 -15.29 13.10
C TYR A 34 -1.77 -14.59 14.06
N SER A 35 -1.60 -15.06 15.30
CA SER A 35 -0.62 -14.47 16.23
C SER A 35 0.82 -14.67 15.75
N ASP A 36 1.04 -15.66 14.88
CA ASP A 36 2.36 -15.96 14.33
C ASP A 36 2.65 -15.15 13.06
N LEU A 37 1.68 -14.40 12.52
CA LEU A 37 1.88 -13.58 11.33
C LEU A 37 2.85 -12.43 11.63
N THR A 38 3.97 -12.42 10.92
CA THR A 38 4.82 -11.24 10.78
C THR A 38 4.35 -10.47 9.56
N PHE A 39 3.73 -9.31 9.79
CA PHE A 39 3.35 -8.38 8.73
C PHE A 39 3.61 -6.95 9.20
N LYS A 40 4.72 -6.38 8.72
CA LYS A 40 5.22 -5.06 9.13
C LYS A 40 5.63 -4.26 7.92
N PHE A 41 5.66 -2.93 8.06
CA PHE A 41 6.16 -2.05 7.01
C PHE A 41 6.93 -0.87 7.60
N ASN A 42 7.89 -0.37 6.83
CA ASN A 42 8.69 0.83 7.10
C ASN A 42 8.76 1.70 5.84
N LEU A 43 9.03 3.00 6.01
CA LEU A 43 9.25 3.95 4.92
C LEU A 43 10.60 4.63 5.08
N GLY A 44 11.54 4.36 4.19
CA GLY A 44 12.92 4.80 4.30
C GLY A 44 13.56 4.29 5.60
N MET A 45 13.96 5.20 6.48
CA MET A 45 14.48 4.88 7.81
C MET A 45 13.41 4.96 8.92
N GLU A 46 12.16 5.30 8.58
CA GLU A 46 11.08 5.45 9.54
C GLU A 46 10.43 4.10 9.85
N GLU A 47 10.48 3.71 11.12
CA GLU A 47 9.78 2.55 11.66
C GLU A 47 8.46 2.96 12.31
N PHE A 48 7.36 2.32 11.90
CA PHE A 48 6.05 2.61 12.45
C PHE A 48 5.71 1.65 13.58
N ASN A 49 5.23 2.19 14.71
CA ASN A 49 4.77 1.40 15.86
C ASN A 49 3.30 1.66 16.21
N ASP A 50 2.67 2.61 15.53
CA ASP A 50 1.28 3.03 15.69
C ASP A 50 0.35 2.37 14.67
N TYR A 51 0.51 1.07 14.42
CA TYR A 51 -0.42 0.30 13.60
C TYR A 51 -0.96 -0.95 14.31
N LYS A 52 -2.01 -1.52 13.72
CA LYS A 52 -2.61 -2.79 14.13
C LYS A 52 -2.85 -3.66 12.90
N ILE A 53 -2.52 -4.95 13.02
CA ILE A 53 -2.99 -5.98 12.09
C ILE A 53 -4.45 -6.32 12.44
N ASN A 54 -5.35 -6.16 11.47
CA ASN A 54 -6.79 -6.41 11.64
C ASN A 54 -7.39 -7.10 10.41
N SER A 55 -8.69 -7.36 10.44
CA SER A 55 -9.46 -7.82 9.28
C SER A 55 -10.46 -6.74 8.91
N ARG A 56 -9.99 -5.73 8.17
CA ARG A 56 -10.85 -4.63 7.69
C ARG A 56 -11.85 -5.09 6.65
N TYR A 57 -11.52 -6.15 5.91
CA TYR A 57 -12.37 -6.78 4.91
C TYR A 57 -13.05 -8.04 5.46
N PRO A 58 -14.22 -8.46 4.91
CA PRO A 58 -14.98 -9.60 5.41
C PRO A 58 -14.24 -10.95 5.39
N ASN A 59 -13.25 -11.09 4.50
CA ASN A 59 -12.45 -12.31 4.43
C ASN A 59 -11.55 -12.43 5.68
N LYS A 60 -11.88 -13.38 6.56
CA LYS A 60 -11.16 -13.62 7.83
C LYS A 60 -9.67 -13.95 7.63
N TYR A 61 -9.31 -14.56 6.51
CA TYR A 61 -7.94 -14.90 6.15
C TYR A 61 -7.19 -13.71 5.56
N TYR A 62 -7.89 -12.65 5.16
CA TYR A 62 -7.25 -11.43 4.70
C TYR A 62 -6.95 -10.51 5.89
N LYS A 63 -5.67 -10.23 6.09
CA LYS A 63 -5.17 -9.36 7.16
C LYS A 63 -4.65 -8.07 6.56
N THR A 64 -5.00 -6.97 7.21
CA THR A 64 -4.63 -5.62 6.78
C THR A 64 -3.88 -4.89 7.87
N ILE A 65 -3.01 -3.97 7.48
CA ILE A 65 -2.40 -3.00 8.39
C ILE A 65 -3.30 -1.75 8.42
N SER A 66 -3.60 -1.26 9.61
CA SER A 66 -4.30 0.01 9.80
C SER A 66 -3.66 0.83 10.90
N ARG A 67 -3.63 2.16 10.73
CA ARG A 67 -3.10 3.08 11.74
C ARG A 67 -3.93 3.05 13.02
N LYS A 68 -3.27 3.24 14.16
CA LYS A 68 -3.86 3.20 15.50
C LYS A 68 -3.74 4.57 16.16
N TYR A 69 -4.88 5.21 16.41
CA TYR A 69 -5.00 6.47 17.14
C TYR A 69 -5.42 6.19 18.58
N GLY A 70 -4.49 5.72 19.40
CA GLY A 70 -4.76 5.27 20.77
C GLY A 70 -5.74 4.09 20.79
N ARG A 71 -7.00 4.31 21.19
CA ARG A 71 -8.05 3.27 21.20
C ARG A 71 -8.75 3.09 19.85
N LYS A 72 -8.65 4.07 18.96
CA LYS A 72 -9.28 4.03 17.63
C LYS A 72 -8.33 3.40 16.62
N VAL A 73 -8.89 2.76 15.61
CA VAL A 73 -8.16 2.20 14.47
C VAL A 73 -8.73 2.82 13.21
N SER A 74 -7.84 3.24 12.31
CA SER A 74 -8.19 3.83 11.01
C SER A 74 -9.06 2.87 10.21
N LYS A 75 -10.07 3.40 9.53
CA LYS A 75 -10.95 2.66 8.61
C LYS A 75 -10.45 2.71 7.17
N ILE A 76 -9.45 3.53 6.88
CA ILE A 76 -8.92 3.73 5.52
C ILE A 76 -7.57 3.04 5.28
N GLY A 77 -6.97 2.44 6.32
CA GLY A 77 -5.68 1.77 6.23
C GLY A 77 -4.65 2.52 7.04
N TYR A 78 -3.50 2.83 6.44
CA TYR A 78 -2.46 3.63 7.07
C TYR A 78 -2.23 4.95 6.31
N PRO A 79 -2.86 6.07 6.73
CA PRO A 79 -2.56 7.38 6.17
C PRO A 79 -1.20 7.89 6.66
N TYR A 80 -0.33 8.21 5.72
CA TYR A 80 0.98 8.81 5.93
C TYR A 80 1.01 10.20 5.30
N VAL A 81 1.17 11.22 6.14
CA VAL A 81 1.17 12.64 5.74
C VAL A 81 2.61 13.11 5.62
N MET A 82 2.92 13.82 4.54
CA MET A 82 4.23 14.43 4.29
C MET A 82 4.07 15.81 3.66
N LYS A 83 5.15 16.59 3.55
CA LYS A 83 5.10 17.87 2.85
C LYS A 83 5.10 17.68 1.34
N LEU A 84 4.39 18.55 0.63
CA LEU A 84 4.30 18.54 -0.84
C LEU A 84 5.69 18.67 -1.52
N ASN A 85 6.64 19.35 -0.88
CA ASN A 85 8.01 19.49 -1.37
C ASN A 85 8.96 18.34 -0.95
N GLU A 86 8.48 17.38 -0.17
CA GLU A 86 9.25 16.25 0.37
C GLU A 86 8.88 14.91 -0.28
N GLN A 87 8.37 14.94 -1.52
CA GLN A 87 7.92 13.76 -2.24
C GLN A 87 9.04 13.05 -3.03
N ASN A 88 10.29 13.12 -2.55
CA ASN A 88 11.39 12.39 -3.19
C ASN A 88 11.14 10.87 -3.09
N PRO A 89 11.68 10.04 -4.00
CA PRO A 89 11.53 8.59 -3.92
C PRO A 89 11.92 8.05 -2.54
N ILE A 90 11.03 7.26 -1.95
CA ILE A 90 11.17 6.64 -0.62
C ILE A 90 11.05 5.13 -0.73
N LEU A 91 11.85 4.40 0.04
CA LEU A 91 11.80 2.93 0.03
C LEU A 91 10.67 2.44 0.94
N LEU A 92 9.69 1.73 0.38
CA LEU A 92 8.73 0.93 1.16
C LEU A 92 9.33 -0.45 1.41
N CYS A 93 9.54 -0.78 2.67
CA CYS A 93 10.01 -2.10 3.10
C CYS A 93 8.86 -2.87 3.74
N LEU A 94 8.59 -4.09 3.28
CA LEU A 94 7.54 -4.97 3.81
C LEU A 94 8.15 -6.26 4.33
N ASN A 95 7.91 -6.57 5.60
CA ASN A 95 8.32 -7.84 6.20
C ASN A 95 7.09 -8.73 6.32
N ILE A 96 7.11 -9.88 5.63
CA ILE A 96 5.95 -10.77 5.51
C ILE A 96 6.38 -12.21 5.78
N GLY A 97 5.77 -12.87 6.77
CA GLY A 97 6.16 -14.23 7.14
C GLY A 97 5.48 -14.79 8.39
N ILE A 98 6.12 -15.80 8.98
CA ILE A 98 5.69 -16.47 10.21
C ILE A 98 6.79 -16.32 11.26
N LYS A 99 6.52 -15.57 12.34
CA LYS A 99 7.47 -15.25 13.41
C LYS A 99 8.78 -14.66 12.87
N ASP A 100 9.90 -15.28 13.19
CA ASP A 100 11.25 -14.93 12.77
C ASP A 100 11.55 -15.32 11.31
N LYS A 101 10.69 -16.14 10.68
CA LYS A 101 10.84 -16.58 9.29
C LYS A 101 10.00 -15.71 8.37
N TYR A 102 10.60 -14.66 7.84
CA TYR A 102 9.94 -13.74 6.91
C TYR A 102 10.83 -13.37 5.74
N ILE A 103 10.19 -12.92 4.66
CA ILE A 103 10.86 -12.25 3.55
C ILE A 103 10.75 -10.74 3.74
N THR A 104 11.76 -10.01 3.29
CA THR A 104 11.76 -8.55 3.21
C THR A 104 11.63 -8.14 1.75
N LEU A 105 10.56 -7.41 1.41
CA LEU A 105 10.34 -6.88 0.06
C LEU A 105 10.57 -5.36 0.10
N ILE A 106 11.44 -4.85 -0.77
CA ILE A 106 11.81 -3.43 -0.82
C ILE A 106 11.44 -2.83 -2.16
N PHE A 107 10.65 -1.77 -2.16
CA PHE A 107 10.16 -1.08 -3.36
C PHE A 107 10.47 0.41 -3.29
N PRO A 108 11.02 1.03 -4.35
CA PRO A 108 11.02 2.48 -4.47
C PRO A 108 9.60 2.98 -4.78
N ILE A 109 9.08 3.87 -3.92
CA ILE A 109 7.81 4.56 -4.10
C ILE A 109 8.08 6.02 -4.42
N HIS A 110 7.40 6.56 -5.42
CA HIS A 110 7.47 7.99 -5.75
C HIS A 110 6.06 8.55 -5.91
N THR A 111 5.77 9.70 -5.31
CA THR A 111 4.47 10.35 -5.44
C THR A 111 4.60 11.71 -6.10
N LYS A 112 3.61 12.08 -6.92
CA LYS A 112 3.54 13.38 -7.60
C LYS A 112 2.22 14.08 -7.28
N MET A 113 1.94 14.21 -5.98
CA MET A 113 0.76 14.90 -5.47
C MET A 113 0.95 16.42 -5.60
N THR A 114 -0.15 17.12 -5.82
CA THR A 114 -0.19 18.59 -5.96
C THR A 114 -1.20 19.16 -4.97
N LYS A 115 -1.28 20.49 -4.86
CA LYS A 115 -2.33 21.13 -4.06
C LYS A 115 -3.75 20.73 -4.49
N ASP A 116 -3.97 20.56 -5.79
CA ASP A 116 -5.28 20.17 -6.35
C ASP A 116 -5.58 18.66 -6.18
N LYS A 117 -4.51 17.85 -6.18
CA LYS A 117 -4.57 16.40 -5.99
C LYS A 117 -3.63 15.97 -4.86
N PRO A 118 -3.97 16.28 -3.60
CA PRO A 118 -3.04 16.16 -2.47
C PRO A 118 -3.02 14.74 -1.87
N THR A 119 -3.73 13.78 -2.46
CA THR A 119 -3.81 12.42 -1.90
C THR A 119 -3.55 11.36 -2.94
N CYS A 120 -3.07 10.19 -2.52
CA CYS A 120 -3.09 8.97 -3.33
C CYS A 120 -3.35 7.75 -2.44
N ALA A 121 -3.74 6.64 -3.05
CA ALA A 121 -3.90 5.37 -2.36
C ALA A 121 -3.02 4.32 -3.02
N LEU A 122 -2.32 3.53 -2.20
CA LEU A 122 -1.54 2.40 -2.66
C LEU A 122 -2.03 1.16 -1.93
N LYS A 123 -2.74 0.30 -2.67
CA LYS A 123 -3.19 -1.00 -2.17
C LYS A 123 -2.11 -2.02 -2.43
N PHE A 124 -1.81 -2.87 -1.46
CA PHE A 124 -0.90 -3.99 -1.62
C PHE A 124 -1.62 -5.27 -1.24
N HIS A 125 -1.49 -6.29 -2.09
CA HIS A 125 -2.09 -7.59 -1.88
C HIS A 125 -1.00 -8.65 -1.99
N TYR A 126 -0.74 -9.35 -0.88
CA TYR A 126 0.17 -10.49 -0.86
C TYR A 126 -0.60 -11.81 -0.71
N ILE A 127 -0.31 -12.78 -1.57
CA ILE A 127 -0.89 -14.13 -1.58
C ILE A 127 0.15 -15.09 -1.00
N PHE A 128 -0.06 -15.50 0.25
CA PHE A 128 1.00 -16.11 1.05
C PHE A 128 1.49 -17.46 0.51
N ASP A 129 0.59 -18.32 0.06
CA ASP A 129 0.95 -19.67 -0.42
C ASP A 129 1.64 -19.66 -1.79
N GLU A 130 1.43 -18.61 -2.58
CA GLU A 130 1.96 -18.51 -3.94
C GLU A 130 3.21 -17.62 -4.03
N ASN A 131 3.57 -16.92 -2.94
CA ASN A 131 4.57 -15.85 -2.95
C ASN A 131 4.33 -14.84 -4.10
N LYS A 132 3.05 -14.55 -4.34
CA LYS A 132 2.60 -13.60 -5.37
C LYS A 132 2.10 -12.35 -4.69
N PHE A 133 2.34 -11.21 -5.30
CA PHE A 133 1.78 -9.96 -4.85
C PHE A 133 1.54 -9.00 -6.00
N TYR A 134 0.70 -8.01 -5.71
CA TYR A 134 0.52 -6.87 -6.56
C TYR A 134 0.18 -5.61 -5.76
N PHE A 135 0.57 -4.47 -6.30
CA PHE A 135 0.08 -3.15 -5.92
C PHE A 135 -1.05 -2.72 -6.85
N ILE A 136 -2.00 -1.93 -6.34
CA ILE A 136 -2.99 -1.21 -7.15
C ILE A 136 -3.01 0.26 -6.73
N SER A 137 -3.02 1.14 -7.73
CA SER A 137 -3.42 2.53 -7.58
C SER A 137 -4.50 2.88 -8.60
N HIS A 138 -5.37 3.82 -8.24
CA HIS A 138 -6.44 4.29 -9.12
C HIS A 138 -6.16 5.70 -9.63
N GLU A 139 -6.28 5.88 -10.93
CA GLU A 139 -6.28 7.18 -11.58
C GLU A 139 -7.71 7.57 -11.94
N LYS A 140 -8.12 8.80 -11.62
CA LYS A 140 -9.43 9.31 -12.06
C LYS A 140 -9.31 9.96 -13.43
N SER A 141 -10.06 9.42 -14.39
CA SER A 141 -10.15 9.94 -15.75
C SER A 141 -10.96 11.24 -15.80
N LYS A 142 -10.88 11.95 -16.93
CA LYS A 142 -11.69 13.15 -17.18
C LYS A 142 -13.19 12.85 -17.24
N GLU A 143 -13.58 11.61 -17.52
CA GLU A 143 -14.97 11.16 -17.67
C GLU A 143 -15.56 10.60 -16.37
N LEU A 144 -14.95 10.88 -15.22
CA LEU A 144 -15.36 10.38 -13.90
C LEU A 144 -15.23 8.85 -13.73
N SER A 145 -14.56 8.16 -14.64
CA SER A 145 -14.18 6.75 -14.48
C SER A 145 -12.83 6.61 -13.77
N TYR A 146 -12.57 5.43 -13.20
CA TYR A 146 -11.29 5.11 -12.59
C TYR A 146 -10.54 4.08 -13.43
N HIS A 147 -9.28 4.37 -13.74
CA HIS A 147 -8.34 3.44 -14.35
C HIS A 147 -7.46 2.82 -13.27
N GLN A 148 -7.25 1.51 -13.36
CA GLN A 148 -6.43 0.76 -12.42
C GLN A 148 -5.03 0.60 -13.00
N HIS A 149 -4.03 0.92 -12.18
CA HIS A 149 -2.62 0.70 -12.46
C HIS A 149 -2.08 -0.34 -11.49
N ILE A 150 -1.43 -1.38 -12.02
CA ILE A 150 -1.05 -2.57 -11.26
C ILE A 150 0.45 -2.82 -11.41
N TRP A 151 1.15 -3.06 -10.31
CA TRP A 151 2.54 -3.52 -10.29
C TRP A 151 2.60 -4.88 -9.61
N LYS A 152 3.12 -5.91 -10.26
CA LYS A 152 3.03 -7.31 -9.77
C LYS A 152 4.32 -8.08 -9.97
N ASN A 153 4.52 -9.16 -9.21
CA ASN A 153 5.70 -10.03 -9.35
C ASN A 153 5.45 -11.32 -10.16
N TYR A 154 4.30 -11.45 -10.81
CA TYR A 154 3.92 -12.64 -11.57
C TYR A 154 3.26 -12.28 -12.89
N LYS A 155 3.39 -13.16 -13.88
CA LYS A 155 2.66 -13.05 -15.15
C LYS A 155 1.25 -13.61 -14.98
N SER A 156 0.26 -12.93 -15.57
CA SER A 156 -1.11 -13.46 -15.63
C SER A 156 -1.16 -14.60 -16.65
N GLU A 157 -1.86 -15.68 -16.33
CA GLU A 157 -1.99 -16.85 -17.23
C GLU A 157 -2.76 -16.53 -18.52
N ASN A 158 -3.61 -15.51 -18.48
CA ASN A 158 -4.33 -14.99 -19.64
C ASN A 158 -3.68 -13.67 -20.06
N GLU A 159 -2.75 -13.72 -21.02
CA GLU A 159 -2.01 -12.58 -21.57
C GLU A 159 -2.91 -11.63 -22.40
N ILE A 160 -3.88 -10.99 -21.76
CA ILE A 160 -4.34 -9.69 -22.25
C ILE A 160 -3.36 -8.69 -21.63
N ASN A 161 -2.33 -8.29 -22.40
CA ASN A 161 -1.45 -7.20 -22.01
C ASN A 161 -2.30 -5.94 -21.84
N ASN A 162 -2.64 -5.63 -20.59
CA ASN A 162 -3.19 -4.34 -20.24
C ASN A 162 -2.01 -3.39 -20.08
N ASP A 163 -2.02 -2.27 -20.83
CA ASP A 163 -0.96 -1.25 -20.78
C ASP A 163 -0.75 -0.65 -19.37
N ASN A 164 -1.67 -0.90 -18.44
CA ASN A 164 -1.63 -0.43 -17.06
C ASN A 164 -1.05 -1.46 -16.07
N GLU A 165 -0.50 -2.59 -16.55
CA GLU A 165 0.11 -3.63 -15.72
C GLU A 165 1.62 -3.69 -15.93
N ILE A 166 2.37 -3.55 -14.84
CA ILE A 166 3.83 -3.58 -14.83
C ILE A 166 4.27 -4.84 -14.09
N LEU A 167 5.09 -5.66 -14.76
CA LEU A 167 5.82 -6.76 -14.13
C LEU A 167 7.09 -6.18 -13.49
N LEU A 168 7.19 -6.28 -12.17
CA LEU A 168 8.30 -5.73 -11.39
C LEU A 168 9.58 -6.56 -11.59
N ASN A 169 10.66 -5.88 -11.91
CA ASN A 169 12.02 -6.41 -12.05
C ASN A 169 12.72 -6.40 -10.69
N VAL A 170 13.43 -7.49 -10.43
CA VAL A 170 14.24 -7.64 -9.22
C VAL A 170 15.61 -7.03 -9.48
N LEU A 171 15.98 -6.03 -8.70
CA LEU A 171 17.30 -5.41 -8.72
C LEU A 171 18.35 -6.30 -8.06
N SER A 172 18.02 -6.85 -6.89
CA SER A 172 18.93 -7.71 -6.13
C SER A 172 18.18 -8.63 -5.16
N ILE A 173 18.82 -9.75 -4.83
CA ILE A 173 18.35 -10.70 -3.83
C ILE A 173 19.49 -10.96 -2.86
N ASP A 174 19.27 -10.63 -1.59
CA ASP A 174 20.14 -11.04 -0.48
C ASP A 174 19.54 -12.28 0.18
N LYS A 175 20.22 -13.41 -0.01
CA LYS A 175 19.78 -14.71 0.51
C LYS A 175 20.03 -14.86 2.01
N ASP A 176 20.99 -14.15 2.57
CA ASP A 176 21.33 -14.28 3.99
C ASP A 176 20.27 -13.57 4.85
N SER A 177 19.73 -12.45 4.36
CA SER A 177 18.66 -11.70 5.02
C SER A 177 17.24 -11.99 4.49
N ASN A 178 17.09 -12.89 3.50
CA ASN A 178 15.84 -13.14 2.77
C ASN A 178 15.20 -11.85 2.22
N THR A 179 16.02 -10.96 1.66
CA THR A 179 15.60 -9.66 1.15
C THR A 179 15.57 -9.64 -0.38
N ILE A 180 14.49 -9.10 -0.94
CA ILE A 180 14.32 -8.86 -2.38
C ILE A 180 14.13 -7.36 -2.58
N VAL A 181 14.99 -6.76 -3.40
CA VAL A 181 14.92 -5.35 -3.77
C VAL A 181 14.44 -5.25 -5.21
N TYR A 182 13.40 -4.46 -5.44
CA TYR A 182 12.84 -4.21 -6.77
C TYR A 182 13.40 -2.93 -7.38
N GLU A 183 13.59 -2.95 -8.70
CA GLU A 183 14.13 -1.82 -9.47
C GLU A 183 13.04 -0.80 -9.81
N ASP A 184 11.88 -1.29 -10.28
CA ASP A 184 10.83 -0.43 -10.80
C ASP A 184 10.19 0.43 -9.71
N ILE A 185 10.01 1.70 -10.02
CA ILE A 185 9.34 2.68 -9.16
C ILE A 185 7.84 2.44 -9.21
N VAL A 186 7.25 2.20 -8.04
CA VAL A 186 5.80 2.21 -7.87
C VAL A 186 5.36 3.66 -7.70
N GLU A 187 4.54 4.15 -8.62
CA GLU A 187 4.09 5.55 -8.65
C GLU A 187 2.58 5.64 -8.44
N PRO A 188 2.09 5.76 -7.18
CA PRO A 188 0.67 5.91 -6.91
C PRO A 188 0.12 7.21 -7.49
N TYR A 189 -1.06 7.12 -8.08
CA TYR A 189 -1.72 8.20 -8.80
C TYR A 189 -2.41 9.18 -7.86
N SER A 190 -2.18 10.46 -8.11
CA SER A 190 -2.72 11.54 -7.29
C SER A 190 -4.21 11.78 -7.60
N LEU A 191 -4.96 12.05 -6.54
CA LEU A 191 -6.41 12.23 -6.50
C LEU A 191 -6.75 13.41 -5.59
N SER A 192 -7.89 14.03 -5.88
CA SER A 192 -8.52 14.91 -4.90
C SER A 192 -8.99 14.09 -3.71
N LEU A 193 -9.04 14.70 -2.52
CA LEU A 193 -9.49 14.00 -1.30
C LEU A 193 -10.90 13.38 -1.43
N GLN A 194 -11.76 13.98 -2.26
CA GLN A 194 -13.14 13.55 -2.46
C GLN A 194 -13.28 12.32 -3.38
N ASP A 195 -12.21 12.04 -4.11
CA ASP A 195 -12.09 10.99 -5.12
C ASP A 195 -11.20 9.83 -4.67
N LEU A 196 -10.62 9.92 -3.47
CA LEU A 196 -9.75 8.90 -2.93
C LEU A 196 -10.49 7.55 -2.75
N LEU A 197 -9.91 6.48 -3.30
CA LEU A 197 -10.42 5.11 -3.21
C LEU A 197 -9.46 4.24 -2.37
N VAL A 198 -9.92 3.78 -1.20
CA VAL A 198 -9.11 3.05 -0.19
C VAL A 198 -9.79 1.78 0.32
#